data_AF-A0A3D0RYZ2-F1
#
_entry.id   AF-A0A3D0RYZ2-F1
#
_cell.length_a   1.000
_cell.length_b   1.000
_cell.length_c   1.000
_cell.angle_alpha   90.00
_cell.angle_beta   90.00
_cell.angle_gamma   90.00
#
_symmetry.space_group_name_H-M   'P 1'
#
loop_
_entity.id
_entity.type
_entity.pdbx_description
1 polymer ?
#
loop_
_entity_poly.entity_id
_entity_poly.type
_entity_poly.pdbx_seq_one_letter_code
_entity_poly.pdbx_strand_id
1 'polypeptide(L)'
;ARPSYAGHLTPVDVEEIGRELDALRERVLESRGARDAAYIRRVIAVQRGLELGGRAILLFGRSRSAWVVGTTSLSLAKILENMEI
;
A
#
# COMPACT_ATOMS: atom_id res chain seq x y z
N ALA A 1 6.11 36.52 23.73
CA ALA A 1 4.72 36.08 23.50
C ALA A 1 4.64 35.44 22.12
N ARG A 2 4.00 34.27 21.97
CA ARG A 2 3.72 33.72 20.64
C ARG A 2 2.64 34.61 20.01
N PRO A 3 2.80 35.12 18.78
CA PRO A 3 1.73 35.86 18.11
C PRO A 3 0.51 34.95 17.99
N SER A 4 -0.65 35.40 18.47
CA SER A 4 -1.90 34.65 18.31
C SER A 4 -2.40 34.88 16.90
N TYR A 5 -1.97 34.02 15.97
CA TYR A 5 -2.41 34.04 14.58
C TYR A 5 -3.95 33.96 14.42
N ALA A 6 -4.66 33.46 15.45
CA ALA A 6 -6.12 33.35 15.51
C ALA A 6 -6.83 34.48 16.27
N GLY A 7 -6.13 35.53 16.73
CA GLY A 7 -6.74 36.57 17.59
C GLY A 7 -7.82 37.44 16.92
N HIS A 8 -7.99 37.30 15.60
CA HIS A 8 -8.98 37.99 14.79
C HIS A 8 -10.21 37.11 14.45
N LEU A 9 -10.20 35.84 14.84
CA LEU A 9 -11.27 34.89 14.54
C LEU A 9 -12.38 34.99 15.59
N THR A 10 -13.62 35.04 15.13
CA THR A 10 -14.79 34.90 16.01
C THR A 10 -14.98 33.44 16.41
N PRO A 11 -15.74 33.15 17.48
CA PRO A 11 -16.07 31.77 17.85
C PRO A 11 -16.71 30.97 16.71
N VAL A 12 -17.51 31.64 15.88
CA VAL A 12 -18.15 31.04 14.70
C VAL A 12 -17.14 30.69 13.62
N ASP A 13 -16.15 31.56 13.36
CA ASP A 13 -15.07 31.28 12.39
C ASP A 13 -14.23 30.07 12.83
N VAL A 14 -13.97 29.95 14.14
CA VAL A 14 -13.25 28.80 14.70
C VAL A 14 -14.03 27.50 14.51
N GLU A 15 -15.36 27.51 14.68
CA GLU A 15 -16.21 26.35 14.47
C GLU A 15 -16.33 25.96 12.99
N GLU A 16 -16.42 26.94 12.09
CA GLU A 16 -16.40 26.70 10.63
C GLU A 16 -15.08 26.06 10.19
N ILE A 17 -13.95 26.61 10.63
CA ILE A 17 -12.62 26.05 10.36
C ILE A 17 -12.50 24.63 10.93
N GLY A 18 -13.06 24.37 12.12
CA GLY A 18 -13.11 23.03 12.71
C GLY A 18 -13.85 22.03 11.81
N ARG A 19 -15.04 22.40 11.32
CA ARG A 19 -15.82 21.56 10.39
C ARG A 19 -15.10 21.31 9.07
N GLU A 20 -14.45 22.33 8.50
CA GLU A 20 -13.67 22.18 7.27
C GLU A 20 -12.47 21.24 7.45
N LEU A 21 -11.77 21.35 8.58
CA LEU A 21 -10.62 20.50 8.91
C LEU A 21 -11.04 19.07 9.18
N ASP A 22 -12.15 18.84 9.87
CA ASP A 22 -12.69 17.48 10.08
C ASP A 22 -13.10 16.84 8.76
N ALA A 23 -13.79 17.59 7.90
CA ALA A 23 -14.14 17.12 6.55
C ALA A 23 -12.89 16.81 5.72
N LEU A 24 -11.81 17.59 5.85
CA LEU A 24 -10.54 17.31 5.18
C LEU A 24 -9.86 16.05 5.75
N ARG A 25 -9.83 15.91 7.09
CA ARG A 25 -9.28 14.75 7.78
C ARG A 25 -9.96 13.47 7.32
N GLU A 26 -11.28 13.47 7.24
CA GLU A 26 -12.07 12.31 6.80
C GLU A 26 -11.71 11.93 5.36
N ARG A 27 -11.68 12.89 4.43
CA ARG A 27 -11.24 12.64 3.04
C ARG A 27 -9.81 12.09 2.96
N VAL A 28 -8.89 12.59 3.79
CA VAL A 28 -7.49 12.13 3.80
C VAL A 28 -7.41 10.70 4.37
N LEU A 29 -8.11 10.41 5.47
CA LEU A 29 -8.14 9.06 6.06
C LEU A 29 -8.76 8.04 5.10
N GLU A 30 -9.88 8.40 4.47
CA GLU A 30 -10.57 7.55 3.50
C GLU A 30 -9.68 7.25 2.28
N SER A 31 -9.03 8.29 1.72
CA SER A 31 -8.16 8.14 0.55
C SER A 31 -6.87 7.37 0.83
N ARG A 32 -6.28 7.53 2.03
CA ARG A 32 -5.08 6.78 2.46
C ARG A 32 -5.41 5.30 2.66
N GLY A 33 -6.46 4.99 3.42
CA GLY A 33 -6.85 3.60 3.69
C GLY A 33 -7.21 2.82 2.43
N ALA A 34 -7.98 3.42 1.53
CA ALA A 34 -8.41 2.74 0.30
C ALA A 34 -7.23 2.43 -0.65
N ARG A 35 -6.31 3.40 -0.83
CA ARG A 35 -5.17 3.25 -1.73
C ARG A 35 -4.16 2.24 -1.19
N ASP A 36 -3.84 2.30 0.09
CA ASP A 36 -2.86 1.41 0.70
C ASP A 36 -3.38 -0.02 0.73
N ALA A 37 -4.66 -0.22 1.04
CA ALA A 37 -5.28 -1.54 1.00
C ALA A 37 -5.35 -2.10 -0.43
N ALA A 38 -5.60 -1.26 -1.45
CA ALA A 38 -5.56 -1.69 -2.85
C ALA A 38 -4.15 -2.07 -3.28
N TYR A 39 -3.14 -1.33 -2.83
CA TYR A 39 -1.74 -1.65 -3.05
C TYR A 39 -1.38 -3.01 -2.42
N ILE A 40 -1.65 -3.21 -1.12
CA ILE A 40 -1.36 -4.48 -0.42
C ILE A 40 -2.03 -5.67 -1.12
N ARG A 41 -3.32 -5.56 -1.47
CA ARG A 41 -4.03 -6.62 -2.21
C ARG A 41 -3.36 -6.95 -3.55
N ARG A 42 -2.82 -5.94 -4.25
CA ARG A 42 -2.12 -6.16 -5.52
C ARG A 42 -0.77 -6.84 -5.29
N VAL A 43 0.00 -6.43 -4.28
CA VAL A 43 1.28 -7.08 -3.97
C VAL A 43 1.05 -8.53 -3.55
N ILE A 44 0.02 -8.83 -2.75
CA ILE A 44 -0.39 -10.21 -2.41
C ILE A 44 -0.71 -11.03 -3.66
N ALA A 45 -1.49 -10.47 -4.59
CA ALA A 45 -1.83 -11.17 -5.82
C ALA A 45 -0.59 -11.49 -6.67
N VAL A 46 0.36 -10.54 -6.77
CA VAL A 46 1.63 -10.73 -7.49
C VAL A 46 2.50 -11.78 -6.79
N GLN A 47 2.66 -11.70 -5.46
CA GLN A 47 3.43 -12.67 -4.68
C GLN A 47 2.91 -14.10 -4.89
N ARG A 48 1.59 -14.31 -4.74
CA ARG A 48 0.95 -15.62 -4.94
C ARG A 48 1.09 -16.11 -6.38
N GLY A 49 0.97 -15.21 -7.36
CA GLY A 49 1.18 -15.52 -8.76
C GLY A 49 2.61 -15.97 -9.06
N LEU A 50 3.61 -15.26 -8.53
CA LEU A 50 5.03 -15.61 -8.66
C LEU A 50 5.36 -16.93 -7.96
N GLU A 51 4.77 -17.19 -6.79
CA GLU A 51 4.98 -18.43 -6.05
C GLU A 51 4.39 -19.63 -6.78
N LEU A 52 3.10 -19.58 -7.13
CA LEU A 52 2.43 -20.69 -7.81
C LEU A 52 3.00 -20.89 -9.22
N GLY A 53 3.20 -19.80 -9.97
CA GLY A 53 3.78 -19.82 -11.30
C GLY A 53 5.22 -20.33 -11.29
N GLY A 54 6.05 -19.85 -10.36
CA GLY A 54 7.43 -20.31 -10.20
C GLY A 54 7.51 -21.81 -9.90
N ARG A 55 6.66 -22.31 -8.98
CA ARG A 55 6.55 -23.75 -8.68
C ARG A 55 6.12 -24.56 -9.90
N ALA A 56 5.11 -24.08 -10.65
CA ALA A 56 4.65 -24.76 -11.86
C ALA A 56 5.75 -24.81 -12.94
N ILE A 57 6.48 -23.71 -13.15
CA ILE A 57 7.61 -23.65 -14.10
C ILE A 57 8.69 -24.65 -13.70
N LEU A 58 9.02 -24.74 -12.40
CA LEU A 58 10.02 -25.73 -11.93
C LEU A 58 9.53 -27.17 -12.04
N LEU A 59 8.23 -27.42 -11.79
CA LEU A 59 7.66 -28.76 -11.81
C LEU A 59 7.51 -29.31 -13.23
N PHE A 60 7.09 -28.48 -14.19
CA PHE A 60 6.79 -28.90 -15.55
C PHE A 60 7.86 -28.51 -16.57
N GLY A 61 8.76 -27.59 -16.23
CA GLY A 61 9.87 -27.15 -17.08
C GLY A 61 11.03 -28.14 -17.09
N ARG A 62 11.58 -28.41 -18.29
CA ARG A 62 12.69 -29.37 -18.49
C ARG A 62 14.00 -28.73 -18.98
N SER A 63 14.00 -27.42 -19.21
CA SER A 63 15.17 -26.68 -19.69
C SER A 63 15.90 -25.97 -18.54
N ARG A 64 17.20 -25.70 -18.74
CA ARG A 64 17.98 -24.86 -17.81
C ARG A 64 17.38 -23.45 -17.65
N SER A 65 16.81 -22.90 -18.73
CA SER A 65 16.13 -21.61 -18.67
C SER A 65 14.89 -21.64 -17.78
N ALA A 66 14.06 -22.70 -17.88
CA ALA A 66 12.89 -22.85 -17.01
C ALA A 66 13.30 -22.94 -15.54
N TRP A 67 14.37 -23.67 -15.23
CA TRP A 67 14.92 -23.74 -13.88
C TRP A 67 15.33 -22.37 -13.33
N VAL A 68 16.04 -21.56 -14.14
CA VAL A 68 16.46 -20.20 -13.73
C VAL A 68 15.23 -19.32 -13.49
N VAL A 69 14.29 -19.29 -14.44
CA VAL A 69 13.08 -18.44 -14.34
C VAL A 69 12.24 -18.83 -13.12
N GLY A 70 11.99 -20.13 -12.93
CA GLY A 70 11.23 -20.62 -11.78
C GLY A 70 11.89 -20.27 -10.46
N THR A 71 13.21 -20.45 -10.35
CA THR A 71 13.96 -20.10 -9.14
C THR A 71 13.94 -18.60 -8.86
N THR A 72 14.18 -17.75 -9.86
CA THR A 72 14.09 -16.29 -9.70
C THR A 72 12.69 -15.85 -9.28
N SER A 73 11.64 -16.43 -9.89
CA SER A 73 10.25 -16.16 -9.52
C SER A 73 9.98 -16.47 -8.05
N LEU A 74 10.43 -17.63 -7.56
CA LEU A 74 10.28 -18.00 -6.15
C LEU A 74 11.07 -17.10 -5.22
N SER A 75 12.31 -16.73 -5.56
CA SER A 75 13.10 -15.80 -4.77
C SER A 75 12.42 -14.44 -4.63
N LEU A 76 11.87 -13.89 -5.72
CA LEU A 76 11.11 -12.64 -5.69
C LEU A 76 9.82 -12.77 -4.87
N ALA A 77 9.09 -13.87 -5.01
CA ALA A 77 7.90 -14.14 -4.19
C ALA A 77 8.24 -14.15 -2.69
N LYS A 78 9.37 -14.74 -2.30
CA LYS A 78 9.82 -14.78 -0.90
C LYS A 78 10.36 -13.45 -0.39
N ILE A 79 10.99 -12.66 -1.25
CA ILE A 79 11.32 -11.27 -0.90
C ILE A 79 10.03 -10.50 -0.60
N LEU A 80 9.00 -10.60 -1.46
CA LEU A 80 7.72 -9.91 -1.25
C LEU A 80 6.97 -10.38 0.01
N GLU A 81 7.00 -11.68 0.32
CA GLU A 81 6.44 -12.22 1.57
C GLU A 81 7.18 -11.66 2.79
N ASN A 82 8.52 -11.68 2.78
CA ASN A 82 9.32 -11.15 3.89
C ASN A 82 9.19 -9.63 4.06
N MET A 83 8.89 -8.89 2.98
CA MET A 83 8.69 -7.44 3.02
C MET A 83 7.30 -7.04 3.51
N GLU A 84 6.70 -7.74 4.48
CA GLU A 84 5.47 -7.27 5.14
C GLU A 84 4.18 -7.53 4.33
N ILE A 85 4.05 -8.73 3.74
CA ILE A 85 2.76 -9.36 3.41
C ILE A 85 2.43 -10.46 4.42
#